data_AF-A0AAV4DHQ7-F1
#
_entry.id   AF-A0AAV4DHQ7-F1
#
_cell.length_a   1.000
_cell.length_b   1.000
_cell.length_c   1.000
_cell.angle_alpha   90.00
_cell.angle_beta   90.00
_cell.angle_gamma   90.00
#
_symmetry.space_group_name_H-M   'P 1'
#
loop_
_entity.id
_entity.type
_entity.pdbx_description
1 polymer ?
#
loop_
_entity_poly.entity_id
_entity_poly.type
_entity_poly.pdbx_seq_one_letter_code
_entity_poly.pdbx_strand_id
1 'polypeptide(L)'
;MPADLFQNRQRPRDFDFRRKGQLVATRLFDKREVVTLSTIHQPPLTETIGKYEVKEKLLAATDYIKFMSEVDHWDQLLFYFPMRRRSQNWWKKHFSSTDTCDGLNHHHHRHLLWNRYW
;
A
#
# COMPACT_ATOMS: atom_id res chain seq x y z
N MET A 1 7.16 17.75 3.83
CA MET A 1 5.72 18.08 3.98
C MET A 1 5.58 19.58 4.25
N PRO A 2 4.54 20.26 3.73
CA PRO A 2 4.30 21.69 3.94
C PRO A 2 4.08 22.00 5.43
N ALA A 3 4.90 22.88 6.03
CA ALA A 3 4.84 23.18 7.46
C ALA A 3 3.53 23.89 7.88
N ASP A 4 2.96 24.65 6.95
CA ASP A 4 1.67 25.32 7.05
C ASP A 4 0.47 24.35 7.14
N LEU A 5 0.64 23.08 6.78
CA LEU A 5 -0.38 22.03 6.98
C LEU A 5 -0.46 21.60 8.45
N PHE A 6 0.59 21.85 9.24
CA PHE A 6 0.69 21.46 10.65
C PHE A 6 0.57 22.62 11.65
N GLN A 7 0.35 23.84 11.17
CA GLN A 7 0.26 25.03 12.03
C GLN A 7 -0.91 24.97 13.02
N ASN A 8 -2.04 24.40 12.60
CA ASN A 8 -3.23 24.29 13.43
C ASN A 8 -3.42 22.88 13.98
N ARG A 9 -3.90 22.80 15.23
CA ARG A 9 -4.38 21.55 15.82
C ARG A 9 -5.73 21.19 15.19
N GLN A 10 -5.78 20.05 14.51
CA GLN A 10 -6.99 19.56 13.87
C GLN A 10 -8.03 19.07 14.89
N ARG A 11 -9.31 19.22 14.52
CA ARG A 11 -10.42 18.62 15.25
C ARG A 11 -10.65 17.18 14.77
N PRO A 12 -11.34 16.32 15.54
CA PRO A 12 -11.79 15.03 15.04
C PRO A 12 -12.64 15.20 13.77
N ARG A 13 -12.35 14.39 12.75
CA ARG A 13 -12.91 14.42 11.39
C ARG A 13 -12.59 15.68 10.58
N ASP A 14 -11.55 16.42 10.98
CA ASP A 14 -11.12 17.59 10.24
C ASP A 14 -10.23 17.17 9.05
N PHE A 15 -10.40 17.88 7.94
CA PHE A 15 -9.70 17.62 6.68
C PHE A 15 -9.08 18.92 6.18
N ASP A 16 -7.76 18.89 5.96
CA ASP A 16 -7.01 20.01 5.41
C ASP A 16 -6.11 19.53 4.26
N PHE A 17 -5.85 20.40 3.28
CA PHE A 17 -4.98 20.09 2.16
C PHE A 17 -4.17 21.29 1.68
N ARG A 18 -3.01 21.00 1.08
CA ARG A 18 -2.16 21.98 0.39
C ARG A 18 -1.80 21.44 -0.98
N ARG A 19 -1.81 22.32 -1.98
CA ARG A 19 -1.45 21.98 -3.35
C ARG A 19 -0.33 22.87 -3.84
N LYS A 20 0.71 22.26 -4.42
CA LYS A 20 1.79 22.95 -5.13
C LYS A 20 1.96 22.32 -6.50
N GLY A 21 1.39 22.95 -7.53
CA GLY A 21 1.37 22.41 -8.90
C GLY A 21 0.56 21.12 -8.97
N GLN A 22 1.21 20.00 -9.28
CA GLN A 22 0.60 18.66 -9.32
C GLN A 22 0.68 17.92 -7.98
N LEU A 23 1.53 18.38 -7.05
CA LEU A 23 1.66 17.77 -5.73
C LEU A 23 0.52 18.24 -4.81
N VAL A 24 -0.18 17.28 -4.22
CA VAL A 24 -1.23 17.48 -3.23
C VAL A 24 -0.80 16.80 -1.94
N ALA A 25 -0.73 17.56 -0.86
CA ALA A 25 -0.59 17.06 0.50
C ALA A 25 -1.95 17.15 1.18
N THR A 26 -2.43 16.06 1.75
CA THR A 26 -3.70 16.01 2.48
C THR A 26 -3.46 15.51 3.89
N ARG A 27 -4.25 16.04 4.83
CA ARG A 27 -4.19 15.73 6.26
C ARG A 27 -5.61 15.49 6.75
N LEU A 28 -5.90 14.26 7.17
CA LEU A 28 -7.19 13.85 7.72
C LEU A 28 -7.00 13.37 9.16
N PHE A 29 -7.77 13.91 10.09
CA PHE A 29 -7.78 13.45 11.47
C PHE A 29 -9.02 12.61 11.75
N ASP A 30 -8.88 11.28 11.81
CA ASP A 30 -9.96 10.39 12.29
C ASP A 30 -9.70 10.01 13.76
N LYS A 31 -9.36 8.74 14.06
CA LYS A 31 -8.81 8.33 15.37
C LYS A 31 -7.33 8.68 15.54
N ARG A 32 -6.63 8.73 14.41
CA ARG A 32 -5.22 9.07 14.26
C ARG A 32 -5.10 9.99 13.06
N GLU A 33 -4.07 10.81 13.09
CA GLU A 33 -3.75 11.68 11.97
C GLU A 33 -3.20 10.85 10.80
N VAL A 34 -3.78 11.04 9.62
CA VAL A 34 -3.33 10.43 8.36
C VAL A 34 -2.90 11.55 7.44
N VAL A 35 -1.64 11.52 7.03
CA VAL A 35 -1.06 12.49 6.10
C VAL A 35 -0.65 11.75 4.83
N THR A 36 -1.09 12.22 3.67
CA THR A 36 -0.68 11.64 2.39
C THR A 36 -0.12 12.71 1.46
N LEU A 37 0.83 12.31 0.62
CA LEU A 37 1.38 13.12 -0.46
C LEU A 37 1.13 12.39 -1.78
N SER A 38 0.50 13.04 -2.73
CA SER A 38 0.12 12.43 -4.00
C SER A 38 0.26 13.41 -5.15
N THR A 39 0.66 12.91 -6.32
CA THR A 39 0.71 13.67 -7.58
C THR A 39 -0.46 13.36 -8.52
N ILE A 40 -1.15 12.25 -8.27
CA ILE A 40 -2.18 11.69 -9.17
C ILE A 40 -3.59 12.04 -8.64
N HIS A 41 -3.73 12.12 -7.32
CA HIS A 41 -5.04 12.17 -6.68
C HIS A 41 -5.50 13.61 -6.46
N GLN A 42 -6.79 13.86 -6.65
CA GLN A 42 -7.41 15.13 -6.29
C GLN A 42 -7.65 15.19 -4.76
N PRO A 43 -7.84 16.41 -4.20
CA PRO A 43 -8.07 16.58 -2.77
C PRO A 43 -9.31 15.90 -2.15
N PRO A 44 -10.46 15.68 -2.83
CA PRO A 44 -11.68 15.31 -2.12
C PRO A 44 -11.57 13.97 -1.38
N LEU A 45 -12.28 13.90 -0.25
CA LEU A 45 -12.53 12.67 0.49
C LEU A 45 -13.46 11.77 -0.32
N THR A 46 -13.25 10.46 -0.24
CA THR A 46 -14.13 9.45 -0.83
C THR A 46 -14.85 8.71 0.28
N GLU A 47 -16.17 8.60 0.15
CA GLU A 47 -16.98 7.77 1.02
C GLU A 47 -16.66 6.29 0.75
N THR A 48 -16.24 5.58 1.79
CA THR A 48 -16.03 4.13 1.73
C THR A 48 -17.09 3.45 2.57
N ILE A 49 -17.85 2.54 1.96
CA ILE A 49 -18.86 1.74 2.64
C ILE A 49 -18.14 0.68 3.49
N GLY A 50 -18.12 0.86 4.80
CA GLY A 50 -17.68 -0.16 5.74
C GLY A 50 -18.78 -1.19 6.00
N LYS A 51 -18.43 -2.29 6.69
CA LYS A 51 -19.36 -3.37 7.03
C LYS A 51 -20.56 -2.92 7.90
N TYR A 52 -20.45 -1.78 8.59
CA TYR A 52 -21.47 -1.25 9.50
C TYR A 52 -21.79 0.23 9.29
N GLU A 53 -20.89 1.01 8.69
CA GLU A 53 -21.03 2.47 8.54
C GLU A 53 -20.28 2.97 7.30
N VAL A 54 -20.80 4.04 6.68
CA VAL A 54 -20.09 4.82 5.66
C VAL A 54 -19.03 5.67 6.35
N LYS A 55 -17.77 5.56 5.92
CA LYS A 55 -16.64 6.32 6.46
C LYS A 55 -15.96 7.11 5.36
N GLU A 56 -15.69 8.37 5.64
CA GLU A 56 -14.87 9.21 4.77
C GLU A 56 -13.40 8.79 4.91
N LYS A 57 -12.75 8.55 3.77
CA LYS A 57 -11.32 8.25 3.68
C LYS A 57 -10.68 9.05 2.56
N LEU A 58 -9.39 9.28 2.68
CA LEU A 58 -8.58 9.81 1.59
C LEU A 58 -8.48 8.75 0.49
N LEU A 59 -8.88 9.08 -0.73
CA LEU A 59 -8.70 8.19 -1.90
C LEU A 59 -7.25 7.74 -2.02
N ALA A 60 -6.31 8.69 -1.87
CA ALA A 60 -4.88 8.42 -1.90
C ALA A 60 -4.42 7.43 -0.83
N ALA A 61 -5.02 7.43 0.36
CA ALA A 61 -4.68 6.46 1.40
C ALA A 61 -5.24 5.07 1.05
N THR A 62 -6.45 5.01 0.50
CA THR A 62 -7.08 3.74 0.08
C THR A 62 -6.30 3.08 -1.05
N ASP A 63 -5.94 3.84 -2.08
CA ASP A 63 -5.15 3.33 -3.20
C ASP A 63 -3.74 2.95 -2.75
N TYR A 64 -3.12 3.74 -1.88
CA TYR A 64 -1.84 3.38 -1.28
C TYR A 64 -1.90 2.03 -0.55
N ILE A 65 -2.91 1.80 0.30
CA ILE A 65 -3.08 0.51 0.99
C ILE A 65 -3.28 -0.63 -0.02
N LYS A 66 -4.09 -0.41 -1.05
CA LYS A 66 -4.35 -1.40 -2.09
C LYS A 66 -3.05 -1.82 -2.78
N PHE A 67 -2.24 -0.88 -3.24
CA PHE A 67 -0.99 -1.17 -3.94
C PHE A 67 0.14 -1.63 -3.00
N MET A 68 0.17 -1.17 -1.75
CA MET A 68 1.13 -1.67 -0.76
C MET A 68 0.88 -3.12 -0.38
N SER A 69 -0.39 -3.55 -0.32
CA SER A 69 -0.76 -4.89 0.13
C SER A 69 -0.13 -6.00 -0.72
N GLU A 70 0.23 -5.71 -1.98
CA GLU A 70 0.89 -6.68 -2.86
C GLU A 70 2.25 -7.10 -2.33
N VAL A 71 3.06 -6.16 -1.82
CA VAL A 71 4.41 -6.47 -1.29
C VAL A 71 4.31 -7.39 -0.09
N ASP A 72 3.45 -7.04 0.87
CA ASP A 72 3.21 -7.86 2.06
C ASP A 72 2.64 -9.24 1.70
N HIS A 73 1.81 -9.31 0.65
CA HIS A 73 1.27 -10.57 0.16
C HIS A 73 2.36 -11.47 -0.44
N TRP A 74 3.28 -10.90 -1.24
CA TRP A 74 4.44 -11.64 -1.75
C TRP A 74 5.36 -12.13 -0.63
N ASP A 75 5.62 -11.30 0.38
CA ASP A 75 6.40 -11.69 1.55
C ASP A 75 5.74 -12.82 2.35
N GLN A 76 4.40 -12.77 2.49
CA GLN A 76 3.63 -13.87 3.08
C GLN A 76 3.77 -15.15 2.26
N LEU A 77 3.65 -15.08 0.92
CA LEU A 77 3.79 -16.24 0.04
C LEU A 77 5.20 -16.87 0.14
N LEU A 78 6.24 -16.04 0.22
CA LEU A 78 7.62 -16.50 0.43
C LEU A 78 7.80 -17.21 1.78
N PHE A 79 7.07 -16.76 2.81
CA PHE A 79 7.05 -17.43 4.10
C PHE A 79 6.29 -18.75 4.08
N TYR A 80 5.17 -18.83 3.35
CA TYR A 80 4.35 -20.05 3.23
C TYR A 80 5.00 -21.15 2.39
N PHE A 81 5.75 -20.78 1.34
CA PHE A 81 6.42 -21.71 0.44
C PHE A 81 7.95 -21.56 0.46
N PRO A 82 8.62 -21.79 1.60
CA PRO A 82 10.06 -21.56 1.70
C PRO A 82 10.83 -22.70 0.99
N MET A 83 11.51 -22.41 -0.12
CA MET A 83 12.54 -23.32 -0.66
C MET A 83 13.88 -23.20 0.08
N ARG A 84 13.94 -22.33 1.10
CA ARG A 84 15.16 -22.03 1.85
C ARG A 84 15.57 -23.18 2.75
N ARG A 85 16.76 -23.75 2.52
CA ARG A 85 17.41 -24.70 3.43
C ARG A 85 18.28 -23.96 4.46
N ARG A 86 18.40 -24.52 5.68
CA ARG A 86 19.30 -23.98 6.71
C ARG A 86 20.74 -24.06 6.22
N SER A 87 21.39 -22.91 6.10
CA SER A 87 22.78 -22.78 5.66
C SER A 87 23.48 -21.70 6.48
N GLN A 88 24.75 -21.90 6.80
CA GLN A 88 25.60 -20.91 7.49
C GLN A 88 26.13 -19.83 6.51
N ASN A 89 26.19 -20.14 5.22
CA ASN A 89 26.69 -19.23 4.20
C ASN A 89 25.58 -18.27 3.76
N TRP A 90 25.82 -16.96 3.89
CA TRP A 90 24.83 -15.92 3.57
C TRP A 90 24.45 -15.91 2.08
N TRP A 91 25.38 -16.16 1.16
CA TRP A 91 25.10 -16.18 -0.28
C TRP A 91 24.13 -17.30 -0.67
N LYS A 92 24.18 -18.46 0.02
CA LYS A 92 23.24 -19.56 -0.20
C LYS A 92 21.82 -19.17 0.22
N LYS A 93 21.67 -18.32 1.24
CA LYS A 93 20.36 -17.77 1.65
C LYS A 93 19.78 -16.86 0.57
N HIS A 94 20.61 -16.01 -0.04
CA HIS A 94 20.15 -15.16 -1.15
C HIS A 94 19.76 -15.99 -2.36
N PHE A 95 20.59 -16.96 -2.75
CA PHE A 95 20.31 -17.83 -3.89
C PHE A 95 18.96 -18.56 -3.72
N SER A 96 18.73 -19.22 -2.58
CA SER A 96 17.44 -19.89 -2.33
C SER A 96 16.26 -18.94 -2.28
N SER A 97 16.46 -17.67 -1.87
CA SER A 97 15.40 -16.67 -1.89
C SER A 97 15.03 -16.29 -3.33
N THR A 98 16.03 -16.07 -4.19
CA THR A 98 15.82 -15.76 -5.60
C THR A 98 15.10 -16.90 -6.32
N ASP A 99 15.54 -18.15 -6.11
CA ASP A 99 14.89 -19.34 -6.69
C ASP A 99 13.40 -19.44 -6.29
N THR A 100 13.09 -19.11 -5.03
CA THR A 100 11.70 -19.13 -4.52
C THR A 100 10.86 -18.04 -5.20
N CYS A 101 11.40 -16.82 -5.32
CA CYS A 101 10.72 -15.73 -6.02
C CYS A 101 10.46 -16.06 -7.49
N ASP A 102 11.45 -16.62 -8.20
CA ASP A 102 11.33 -17.00 -9.61
C ASP A 102 10.28 -18.11 -9.81
N GLY A 103 10.29 -19.12 -8.93
CA GLY A 103 9.30 -20.19 -8.94
C GLY A 103 7.87 -19.68 -8.72
N LEU A 104 7.66 -18.80 -7.73
CA LEU A 104 6.36 -18.21 -7.45
C LEU A 104 5.89 -17.26 -8.56
N ASN A 105 6.80 -16.45 -9.13
CA ASN A 105 6.49 -15.56 -10.24
C ASN A 105 6.08 -16.35 -11.49
N HIS A 106 6.78 -17.44 -11.78
CA HIS A 106 6.44 -18.33 -12.87
C HIS A 106 5.06 -18.98 -12.68
N HIS A 107 4.73 -19.40 -11.45
CA HIS A 107 3.41 -19.93 -11.11
C HIS A 107 2.30 -18.87 -11.26
N HIS A 108 2.52 -17.67 -10.75
CA HIS A 108 1.58 -16.55 -10.84
C HIS A 108 1.31 -16.15 -12.29
N HIS A 109 2.36 -16.07 -13.13
CA HIS A 109 2.23 -15.75 -14.56
C HIS A 109 1.44 -16.81 -15.32
N ARG A 110 1.63 -18.11 -15.02
CA ARG A 110 0.81 -19.18 -15.61
C ARG A 110 -0.67 -19.05 -15.23
N HIS A 111 -0.97 -18.74 -13.97
CA HIS A 111 -2.35 -18.53 -13.52
C HIS A 111 -3.01 -17.33 -14.19
N LEU A 112 -2.30 -16.20 -14.33
CA LEU A 112 -2.81 -15.02 -15.04
C LEU A 112 -3.10 -15.31 -16.51
N LEU A 113 -2.24 -16.08 -17.18
CA LEU A 113 -2.50 -16.51 -18.55
C LEU A 113 -3.70 -17.45 -18.63
N TRP A 114 -3.81 -18.43 -17.72
CA TRP A 114 -4.94 -19.36 -17.69
C TRP A 114 -6.30 -18.68 -17.47
N ASN A 115 -6.37 -17.69 -16.58
CA ASN A 115 -7.59 -16.91 -16.30
C ASN A 115 -7.93 -15.87 -17.39
N ARG A 116 -7.08 -15.71 -18.42
CA ARG A 116 -7.31 -14.75 -19.52
C ARG A 116 -7.96 -15.40 -20.75
N TYR A 117 -7.95 -16.73 -20.83
CA TYR A 117 -8.44 -17.50 -21.98
C TYR A 117 -9.77 -18.23 -21.73
N TRP A 118 -10.40 -17.99 -20.57
CA TRP A 118 -11.74 -18.42 -20.18
C TRP A 118 -12.43 -17.32 -19.39
#